data_AF-A0A839HTI8-F1
#
_entry.id   AF-A0A839HTI8-F1
#
_cell.length_a   1.000
_cell.length_b   1.000
_cell.length_c   1.000
_cell.angle_alpha   90.00
_cell.angle_beta   90.00
_cell.angle_gamma   90.00
#
_symmetry.space_group_name_H-M   'P 1'
#
loop_
_entity.id
_entity.type
_entity.pdbx_description
1 polymer ?
#
loop_
_entity_poly.entity_id
_entity_poly.type
_entity_poly.pdbx_seq_one_letter_code
_entity_poly.pdbx_strand_id
1 'polypeptide(L)'
;MTDLTRELGLLAFGLGALACATAARAVRAHRGPARLWLTLAALHALLLLDTASNARHLLRALVIAGLKREDLYAGRGPWQLLLLAALGLGLLAVGRGGLRRLGRRGGHRAPDPVDPADPRRPLRLAWLAAVALGLILGLELVSLHAVDAWLYAPVGPVRRIALLWAACGLLTGTAAGIALRAARSAA
;
A
#
# COMPACT_ATOMS: atom_id res chain seq x y z
N MET A 1 15.90 10.24 -9.41
CA MET A 1 15.79 9.36 -8.23
C MET A 1 17.15 8.72 -8.06
N THR A 2 17.70 8.57 -6.84
CA THR A 2 18.96 7.83 -6.69
C THR A 2 18.71 6.36 -7.03
N ASP A 3 19.70 5.68 -7.60
CA ASP A 3 19.57 4.26 -7.96
C ASP A 3 19.13 3.43 -6.75
N LEU A 4 19.71 3.71 -5.58
CA LEU A 4 19.36 3.05 -4.33
C LEU A 4 17.90 3.25 -3.89
N THR A 5 17.29 4.42 -4.13
CA THR A 5 15.87 4.65 -3.80
C THR A 5 14.97 3.76 -4.66
N ARG A 6 15.32 3.60 -5.94
CA ARG A 6 14.59 2.75 -6.87
C ARG A 6 14.74 1.28 -6.49
N GLU A 7 15.97 0.84 -6.27
CA GLU A 7 16.28 -0.53 -5.87
C GLU A 7 15.54 -0.94 -4.59
N LEU A 8 15.52 -0.08 -3.58
CA LEU A 8 14.80 -0.34 -2.33
C LEU A 8 13.29 -0.48 -2.58
N GLY A 9 12.71 0.37 -3.44
CA GLY A 9 11.31 0.25 -3.86
C GLY A 9 11.02 -1.07 -4.59
N LEU A 10 11.86 -1.43 -5.56
CA LEU A 10 11.74 -2.69 -6.30
C LEU A 10 11.81 -3.91 -5.37
N LEU A 11 12.77 -3.91 -4.44
CA LEU A 11 12.90 -4.98 -3.44
C LEU A 11 11.67 -5.05 -2.53
N ALA A 12 11.24 -3.91 -1.98
CA ALA A 12 10.09 -3.86 -1.07
C ALA A 12 8.80 -4.36 -1.74
N PHE A 13 8.53 -3.91 -2.97
CA PHE A 13 7.33 -4.32 -3.70
C PHE A 13 7.41 -5.75 -4.22
N GLY A 14 8.58 -6.18 -4.72
CA GLY A 14 8.80 -7.56 -5.15
C GLY A 14 8.61 -8.56 -4.01
N LEU A 15 9.26 -8.31 -2.87
CA LEU A 15 9.12 -9.15 -1.68
C LEU A 15 7.69 -9.13 -1.13
N GLY A 16 7.04 -7.96 -1.09
CA GLY A 16 5.64 -7.84 -0.67
C GLY A 16 4.68 -8.63 -1.57
N ALA A 17 4.87 -8.58 -2.90
CA ALA A 17 4.08 -9.35 -3.85
C ALA A 17 4.24 -10.87 -3.65
N LEU A 18 5.48 -11.35 -3.51
CA LEU A 18 5.78 -12.76 -3.26
C LEU A 18 5.25 -13.23 -1.90
N ALA A 19 5.40 -12.43 -0.86
CA ALA A 19 4.88 -12.73 0.48
C ALA A 19 3.35 -12.84 0.47
N CYS A 20 2.66 -11.93 -0.21
CA CYS A 20 1.21 -11.99 -0.35
C CYS A 20 0.76 -13.21 -1.16
N ALA A 21 1.43 -13.51 -2.27
CA ALA A 21 1.09 -14.66 -3.11
C ALA A 21 1.31 -16.00 -2.37
N THR A 22 2.39 -16.12 -1.59
CA THR A 22 2.66 -17.30 -0.76
C THR A 22 1.64 -17.45 0.36
N ALA A 23 1.30 -16.35 1.06
CA ALA A 23 0.23 -16.36 2.06
C ALA A 23 -1.12 -16.77 1.45
N ALA A 24 -1.48 -16.27 0.26
CA ALA A 24 -2.69 -16.65 -0.45
C ALA A 24 -2.77 -18.17 -0.71
N ARG A 25 -1.66 -18.77 -1.14
CA ARG A 25 -1.57 -20.23 -1.38
C ARG A 25 -1.74 -21.03 -0.09
N ALA A 26 -1.14 -20.57 1.01
CA ALA A 26 -1.21 -21.25 2.30
C ALA A 26 -2.63 -21.22 2.89
N VAL A 27 -3.37 -20.14 2.70
CA VAL A 27 -4.76 -20.01 3.19
C VAL A 27 -5.81 -20.38 2.14
N ARG A 28 -5.45 -21.12 1.08
CA ARG A 28 -6.34 -21.43 -0.07
C ARG A 28 -7.65 -22.11 0.32
N ALA A 29 -7.65 -22.88 1.41
CA ALA A 29 -8.85 -23.52 1.95
C ALA A 29 -9.93 -22.49 2.35
N HIS A 30 -9.52 -21.26 2.68
CA HIS A 30 -10.39 -20.14 3.02
C HIS A 30 -10.47 -19.15 1.86
N ARG A 31 -11.47 -19.34 0.99
CA ARG A 31 -11.66 -18.53 -0.24
C ARG A 31 -11.63 -17.00 0.00
N GLY A 32 -12.16 -16.52 1.12
CA GLY A 32 -12.20 -15.11 1.47
C GLY A 32 -10.80 -14.49 1.71
N PRO A 33 -10.06 -14.96 2.73
CA PRO A 33 -8.67 -14.57 2.99
C PRO A 33 -7.75 -14.71 1.77
N ALA A 34 -7.86 -15.80 1.01
CA ALA A 34 -7.01 -16.05 -0.16
C ALA A 34 -7.18 -14.96 -1.23
N ARG A 35 -8.41 -14.55 -1.54
CA ARG A 35 -8.68 -13.46 -2.50
C ARG A 35 -8.07 -12.14 -2.06
N LEU A 36 -8.15 -11.80 -0.78
CA LEU A 36 -7.58 -10.56 -0.25
C LEU A 36 -6.05 -10.55 -0.42
N TRP A 37 -5.39 -11.66 -0.07
CA TRP A 37 -3.95 -11.79 -0.29
C TRP A 37 -3.56 -11.70 -1.77
N LEU A 38 -4.34 -12.29 -2.68
CA LEU A 38 -4.10 -12.14 -4.12
C LEU A 38 -4.27 -10.70 -4.59
N THR A 39 -5.28 -9.98 -4.10
CA THR A 39 -5.44 -8.54 -4.39
C THR A 39 -4.22 -7.75 -3.91
N LEU A 40 -3.73 -8.03 -2.71
CA LEU A 40 -2.52 -7.37 -2.18
C LEU A 40 -1.26 -7.72 -2.97
N ALA A 41 -1.13 -8.97 -3.42
CA ALA A 41 -0.03 -9.40 -4.29
C ALA A 41 -0.05 -8.64 -5.62
N ALA A 42 -1.24 -8.51 -6.23
CA ALA A 42 -1.43 -7.77 -7.47
C ALA A 42 -1.10 -6.28 -7.29
N LEU A 43 -1.53 -5.65 -6.19
CA LEU A 43 -1.20 -4.25 -5.89
C LEU A 43 0.32 -4.04 -5.77
N HIS A 44 1.02 -4.91 -5.03
CA HIS A 44 2.48 -4.83 -4.93
C HIS A 44 3.16 -5.08 -6.29
N ALA A 45 2.67 -6.01 -7.10
CA ALA A 45 3.21 -6.25 -8.43
C ALA A 45 3.01 -5.05 -9.36
N LEU A 46 1.86 -4.36 -9.29
CA LEU A 46 1.62 -3.14 -10.06
C LEU A 46 2.56 -2.01 -9.62
N LEU A 47 2.80 -1.85 -8.32
CA LEU A 47 3.75 -0.86 -7.79
C LEU A 47 5.21 -1.18 -8.16
N LEU A 48 5.56 -2.47 -8.20
CA LEU A 48 6.84 -2.94 -8.71
C LEU A 48 7.01 -2.53 -10.18
N LEU A 49 6.01 -2.79 -11.01
CA LEU A 49 6.03 -2.43 -12.43
C LEU A 49 6.08 -0.93 -12.65
N ASP A 50 5.32 -0.15 -11.89
CA ASP A 50 5.37 1.32 -11.92
C ASP A 50 6.77 1.84 -11.53
N THR A 51 7.36 1.31 -10.46
CA THR A 51 8.71 1.69 -10.01
C THR A 51 9.78 1.26 -11.01
N ALA A 52 9.61 0.12 -11.68
CA ALA A 52 10.52 -0.38 -12.70
C ALA A 52 10.42 0.44 -13.99
N SER A 53 9.22 0.80 -14.43
CA SER A 53 8.98 1.55 -15.66
C SER A 53 9.07 3.07 -15.50
N ASN A 54 9.12 3.57 -14.26
CA ASN A 54 9.03 4.99 -13.94
C ASN A 54 7.72 5.64 -14.45
N ALA A 55 6.65 4.84 -14.60
CA ALA A 55 5.41 5.22 -15.26
C ALA A 55 4.74 6.44 -14.62
N ARG A 56 4.68 6.51 -13.28
CA ARG A 56 4.15 7.69 -12.57
C ARG A 56 4.85 9.00 -12.89
N HIS A 57 6.16 8.99 -13.08
CA HIS A 57 6.92 10.21 -13.35
C HIS A 57 6.66 10.68 -14.77
N LEU A 58 6.53 9.74 -15.71
CA LEU A 58 6.08 10.03 -17.07
C LEU A 58 4.66 10.61 -17.06
N LEU A 59 3.71 9.96 -16.39
CA LEU A 59 2.33 10.41 -16.29
C LEU A 59 2.25 11.82 -15.69
N ARG A 60 2.97 12.07 -14.58
CA ARG A 60 3.04 13.39 -13.96
C ARG A 60 3.63 14.44 -14.90
N ALA A 61 4.68 14.12 -15.63
CA ALA A 61 5.27 15.04 -16.61
C ALA A 61 4.27 15.40 -17.72
N LEU A 62 3.52 14.42 -18.23
CA LEU A 62 2.46 14.63 -19.22
C LEU A 62 1.32 15.51 -18.69
N VAL A 63 0.84 15.24 -17.47
CA VAL A 63 -0.20 16.04 -16.81
C VAL A 63 0.26 17.48 -16.60
N ILE A 64 1.47 17.69 -16.08
CA ILE A 64 2.03 19.03 -15.88
C ILE A 64 2.19 19.76 -17.21
N ALA A 65 2.68 19.08 -18.24
CA ALA A 65 2.81 19.67 -19.58
C ALA A 65 1.44 20.07 -20.17
N GLY A 66 0.40 19.26 -19.97
CA GLY A 66 -0.97 19.61 -20.35
C GLY A 66 -1.49 20.83 -19.59
N LEU A 67 -1.38 20.83 -18.26
CA LEU A 67 -1.84 21.95 -17.42
C LEU A 67 -1.13 23.27 -17.74
N LYS A 68 0.16 23.22 -18.12
CA LYS A 68 0.90 24.41 -18.55
C LYS A 68 0.46 24.92 -19.92
N ARG A 69 0.14 24.01 -20.86
CA ARG A 69 -0.37 24.38 -22.19
C ARG A 69 -1.71 25.12 -22.11
N GLU A 70 -2.56 24.72 -21.18
CA GLU A 70 -3.88 25.33 -20.96
C GLU A 70 -3.86 26.51 -19.96
N ASP A 71 -2.67 26.96 -19.50
CA ASP A 71 -2.50 27.99 -18.45
C ASP A 71 -3.21 27.70 -17.10
N LEU A 72 -3.63 26.46 -16.88
CA LEU A 72 -4.29 26.02 -15.64
C LEU A 72 -3.31 25.70 -14.52
N TYR A 73 -2.01 25.66 -14.82
CA TYR A 73 -1.00 25.22 -13.86
C TYR A 73 -0.97 26.11 -12.61
N ALA A 74 -1.04 27.44 -12.75
CA ALA A 74 -0.97 28.37 -11.61
C ALA A 74 -2.12 28.17 -10.61
N GLY A 75 -3.32 27.87 -11.10
CA GLY A 75 -4.54 27.69 -10.30
C GLY A 75 -4.77 26.28 -9.74
N ARG A 76 -3.80 25.36 -9.85
CA ARG A 76 -4.04 23.94 -9.49
C ARG A 76 -4.13 23.64 -7.99
N GLY A 77 -3.65 24.53 -7.12
CA GLY A 77 -3.52 24.29 -5.68
C GLY A 77 -4.82 23.82 -4.99
N PRO A 78 -5.96 24.54 -5.16
CA PRO A 78 -7.25 24.12 -4.60
C PRO A 78 -7.69 22.73 -5.08
N TRP A 79 -7.49 22.41 -6.37
CA TRP A 79 -7.83 21.11 -6.94
C TRP A 79 -6.96 19.99 -6.37
N GLN A 80 -5.67 20.24 -6.15
CA GLN A 80 -4.78 19.28 -5.50
C GLN A 80 -5.22 18.98 -4.06
N LEU A 81 -5.62 20.00 -3.30
CA LEU A 81 -6.14 19.82 -1.95
C LEU A 81 -7.45 19.02 -1.95
N LEU A 82 -8.37 19.33 -2.86
CA LEU A 82 -9.64 18.61 -2.99
C LEU A 82 -9.41 17.14 -3.34
N LEU A 83 -8.51 16.86 -4.30
CA LEU A 83 -8.14 15.51 -4.70
C LEU A 83 -7.51 14.72 -3.56
N LEU A 84 -6.63 15.34 -2.77
CA LEU A 84 -6.04 14.71 -1.58
C LEU A 84 -7.07 14.44 -0.49
N ALA A 85 -7.97 15.39 -0.22
CA ALA A 85 -9.04 15.20 0.74
C ALA A 85 -9.97 14.06 0.30
N ALA A 86 -10.38 14.05 -0.97
CA ALA A 86 -11.22 12.99 -1.55
C ALA A 86 -10.53 11.63 -1.47
N LEU A 87 -9.23 11.57 -1.81
CA LEU A 87 -8.46 10.34 -1.72
C LEU A 87 -8.30 9.86 -0.27
N GLY A 88 -7.97 10.75 0.66
CA GLY A 88 -7.84 10.43 2.08
C GLY A 88 -9.15 9.90 2.66
N LEU A 89 -10.27 10.57 2.37
CA LEU A 89 -11.61 10.12 2.79
C LEU A 89 -11.98 8.77 2.14
N GLY A 90 -11.68 8.59 0.86
CA GLY A 90 -11.88 7.34 0.15
C GLY A 90 -11.10 6.19 0.78
N LEU A 91 -9.80 6.38 1.04
CA LEU A 91 -8.93 5.41 1.69
C LEU A 91 -9.37 5.10 3.12
N LEU A 92 -9.84 6.10 3.88
CA LEU A 92 -10.42 5.89 5.20
C LEU A 92 -11.73 5.09 5.13
N ALA A 93 -12.59 5.36 4.16
CA ALA A 93 -13.83 4.61 3.95
C ALA A 93 -13.54 3.15 3.54
N VAL A 94 -12.59 2.93 2.63
CA VAL A 94 -12.11 1.59 2.24
C VAL A 94 -11.47 0.90 3.43
N GLY A 95 -10.62 1.60 4.19
CA GLY A 95 -9.99 1.13 5.42
C GLY A 95 -11.01 0.62 6.44
N ARG A 96 -11.95 1.49 6.84
CA ARG A 96 -13.03 1.18 7.79
C ARG A 96 -13.96 0.09 7.25
N GLY A 97 -14.34 0.16 5.97
CA GLY A 97 -15.20 -0.82 5.32
C GLY A 97 -14.57 -2.21 5.28
N GLY A 98 -13.28 -2.30 4.93
CA GLY A 98 -12.50 -3.53 4.94
C GLY A 98 -12.42 -4.12 6.35
N LEU A 99 -12.06 -3.31 7.36
CA LEU A 99 -12.01 -3.75 8.76
C LEU A 99 -13.37 -4.24 9.26
N ARG A 100 -14.47 -3.54 8.93
CA ARG A 100 -15.85 -3.97 9.26
C ARG A 100 -16.22 -5.28 8.59
N ARG A 101 -15.88 -5.47 7.30
CA ARG A 101 -16.13 -6.72 6.57
C ARG A 101 -15.33 -7.88 7.15
N LEU A 102 -14.08 -7.64 7.56
CA LEU A 102 -13.25 -8.62 8.28
C LEU A 102 -13.83 -8.95 9.66
N GLY A 103 -14.46 -7.99 10.34
CA GLY A 103 -15.16 -8.20 11.61
C GLY A 103 -16.45 -9.03 11.46
N ARG A 104 -17.31 -8.69 10.49
CA ARG A 104 -18.64 -9.31 10.30
C ARG A 104 -18.62 -10.76 9.82
N ARG A 105 -17.60 -11.17 9.06
CA ARG A 105 -17.47 -12.57 8.58
C ARG A 105 -17.13 -13.57 9.67
N GLY A 106 -16.82 -13.07 10.87
CA GLY A 106 -16.66 -13.89 12.05
C GLY A 106 -17.90 -13.89 12.91
N GLY A 107 -18.81 -14.83 12.68
CA GLY A 107 -20.03 -14.94 13.47
C GLY A 107 -19.77 -15.06 14.97
N HIS A 108 -20.54 -14.28 15.75
CA HIS A 108 -21.07 -14.46 17.13
C HIS A 108 -20.24 -15.09 18.27
N ARG A 109 -19.02 -15.60 18.07
CA ARG A 109 -18.12 -15.85 19.19
C ARG A 109 -17.48 -14.53 19.59
N ALA A 110 -17.82 -14.06 20.78
CA ALA A 110 -17.18 -12.91 21.41
C ALA A 110 -15.66 -13.10 21.31
N PRO A 111 -14.93 -12.19 20.65
CA PRO A 111 -13.49 -12.30 20.53
C PRO A 111 -12.89 -12.16 21.93
N ASP A 112 -12.19 -13.19 22.38
CA ASP A 112 -11.30 -13.08 23.53
C ASP A 112 -10.24 -12.02 23.17
N PRO A 113 -10.12 -10.91 23.92
CA PRO A 113 -9.33 -9.74 23.50
C PRO A 113 -7.83 -10.03 23.29
N VAL A 114 -7.34 -11.19 23.73
CA VAL A 114 -5.93 -11.57 23.66
C VAL A 114 -5.73 -12.98 23.11
N ASP A 115 -6.51 -13.44 22.14
CA ASP A 115 -6.15 -14.69 21.45
C ASP A 115 -5.04 -14.42 20.40
N PRO A 116 -3.77 -14.81 20.64
CA PRO A 116 -2.70 -14.70 19.65
C PRO A 116 -2.97 -15.53 18.39
N ALA A 117 -3.88 -16.49 18.44
CA ALA A 117 -4.25 -17.34 17.32
C ALA A 117 -5.32 -16.72 16.38
N ASP A 118 -5.80 -15.49 16.62
CA ASP A 118 -6.83 -14.88 15.76
C ASP A 118 -6.33 -14.76 14.30
N PRO A 119 -6.89 -15.54 13.35
CA PRO A 119 -6.45 -15.57 11.96
C PRO A 119 -6.72 -14.24 11.22
N ARG A 120 -7.45 -13.29 11.84
CA ARG A 120 -7.74 -11.97 11.28
C ARG A 120 -6.66 -10.94 11.54
N ARG A 121 -5.83 -11.13 12.57
CA ARG A 121 -4.69 -10.23 12.87
C ARG A 121 -3.79 -10.00 11.66
N PRO A 122 -3.28 -11.05 10.96
CA PRO A 122 -2.44 -10.84 9.79
C PRO A 122 -3.17 -10.08 8.66
N LEU A 123 -4.46 -10.36 8.44
CA LEU A 123 -5.24 -9.66 7.41
C LEU A 123 -5.43 -8.18 7.75
N ARG A 124 -5.63 -7.82 9.02
CA ARG A 124 -5.74 -6.42 9.46
C ARG A 124 -4.43 -5.67 9.23
N LEU A 125 -3.29 -6.27 9.59
CA LEU A 125 -1.97 -5.66 9.37
C LEU A 125 -1.69 -5.45 7.88
N ALA A 126 -1.96 -6.46 7.06
CA ALA A 126 -1.79 -6.38 5.61
C ALA A 126 -2.72 -5.32 4.98
N TRP A 127 -3.96 -5.20 5.47
CA TRP A 127 -4.89 -4.17 5.03
C TRP A 127 -4.45 -2.76 5.42
N LEU A 128 -3.95 -2.57 6.64
CA LEU A 128 -3.39 -1.29 7.09
C LEU A 128 -2.17 -0.90 6.24
N ALA A 129 -1.29 -1.86 5.93
CA ALA A 129 -0.16 -1.64 5.04
C ALA A 129 -0.63 -1.19 3.64
N ALA A 130 -1.69 -1.81 3.10
CA ALA A 130 -2.25 -1.45 1.81
C ALA A 130 -2.87 -0.05 1.79
N VAL A 131 -3.60 0.33 2.84
CA VAL A 131 -4.16 1.68 2.98
C VAL A 131 -3.05 2.72 3.09
N ALA A 132 -2.02 2.46 3.89
CA ALA A 132 -0.86 3.33 4.02
C ALA A 132 -0.12 3.48 2.68
N LEU A 133 0.07 2.38 1.95
CA LEU A 133 0.72 2.40 0.65
C LEU A 133 -0.10 3.16 -0.41
N GLY A 134 -1.42 3.00 -0.41
CA GLY A 134 -2.33 3.77 -1.25
C GLY A 134 -2.28 5.27 -0.95
N LEU A 135 -2.14 5.64 0.34
CA LEU A 135 -1.97 7.03 0.74
C LEU A 135 -0.64 7.61 0.22
N ILE A 136 0.46 6.87 0.37
CA ILE A 136 1.78 7.28 -0.13
C ILE A 136 1.75 7.48 -1.65
N LEU A 137 1.18 6.52 -2.39
CA LEU A 137 1.01 6.60 -3.84
C LEU A 137 0.20 7.84 -4.24
N GLY A 138 -0.89 8.08 -3.51
CA GLY A 138 -1.75 9.25 -3.66
C GLY A 138 -1.04 10.58 -3.51
N LEU A 139 -0.25 10.71 -2.44
CA LEU A 139 0.52 11.91 -2.17
C LEU A 139 1.52 12.20 -3.29
N GLU A 140 2.16 11.17 -3.85
CA GLU A 140 3.07 11.33 -4.99
C GLU A 140 2.38 11.75 -6.29
N LEU A 141 1.18 11.24 -6.55
CA LEU A 141 0.43 11.54 -7.76
C LEU A 141 -0.13 12.96 -7.74
N VAL A 142 -0.71 13.39 -6.62
CA VAL A 142 -1.34 14.71 -6.53
C VAL A 142 -0.30 15.81 -6.31
N SER A 143 0.82 15.48 -5.66
CA SER A 143 2.00 16.35 -5.50
C SER A 143 1.69 17.75 -4.96
N LEU A 144 1.76 17.92 -3.64
CA LEU A 144 1.86 19.25 -3.03
C LEU A 144 3.34 19.60 -2.87
N HIS A 145 3.76 20.79 -3.30
CA HIS A 145 5.18 21.19 -3.28
C HIS A 145 5.83 21.00 -1.89
N ALA A 146 5.10 21.29 -0.81
CA ALA A 146 5.57 21.08 0.56
C ALA A 146 5.69 19.59 0.95
N VAL A 147 4.71 18.77 0.56
CA VAL A 147 4.70 17.33 0.87
C VAL A 147 5.76 16.60 0.05
N ASP A 148 5.92 16.95 -1.23
CA ASP A 148 6.97 16.43 -2.10
C ASP A 148 8.36 16.77 -1.56
N ALA A 149 8.58 18.01 -1.12
CA ALA A 149 9.85 18.41 -0.53
C ALA A 149 10.18 17.56 0.71
N TRP A 150 9.18 17.25 1.54
CA TRP A 150 9.37 16.38 2.69
C TRP A 150 9.60 14.91 2.29
N LEU A 151 8.77 14.34 1.40
CA LEU A 151 8.85 12.93 0.98
C LEU A 151 10.15 12.61 0.23
N TYR A 152 10.61 13.55 -0.59
CA TYR A 152 11.82 13.40 -1.39
C TYR A 152 13.08 13.97 -0.72
N ALA A 153 12.97 14.49 0.51
CA ALA A 153 14.14 14.85 1.29
C ALA A 153 15.06 13.63 1.48
N PRO A 154 16.38 13.80 1.31
CA PRO A 154 17.33 12.72 1.52
C PRO A 154 17.42 12.36 3.01
N VAL A 155 17.63 11.07 3.27
CA VAL A 155 18.02 10.50 4.56
C VAL A 155 19.21 9.59 4.26
N GLY A 156 20.42 10.17 4.30
CA GLY A 156 21.62 9.51 3.77
C GLY A 156 21.50 9.25 2.27
N PRO A 157 21.75 8.00 1.79
CA PRO A 157 21.77 7.68 0.35
C PRO A 157 20.38 7.42 -0.25
N VAL A 158 19.33 7.35 0.58
CA VAL A 158 17.94 7.10 0.17
C VAL A 158 17.04 8.31 0.45
N ARG A 159 15.84 8.30 -0.12
CA ARG A 159 14.79 9.29 0.19
C ARG A 159 13.81 8.75 1.22
N ARG A 160 13.16 9.64 2.00
CA ARG A 160 12.15 9.24 3.01
C ARG A 160 11.08 8.33 2.44
N ILE A 161 10.65 8.60 1.21
CA ILE A 161 9.64 7.79 0.56
C ILE A 161 10.05 6.32 0.35
N ALA A 162 11.33 6.07 0.08
CA ALA A 162 11.88 4.72 -0.04
C ALA A 162 11.76 3.95 1.28
N LEU A 163 12.00 4.66 2.40
CA LEU A 163 11.86 4.09 3.75
C LEU A 163 10.38 3.77 4.06
N LEU A 164 9.46 4.61 3.62
CA LEU A 164 8.01 4.36 3.78
C LEU A 164 7.57 3.14 2.95
N TRP A 165 8.05 2.99 1.71
CA TRP A 165 7.80 1.79 0.91
C TRP A 165 8.38 0.55 1.58
N ALA A 166 9.62 0.62 2.07
CA ALA A 166 10.26 -0.48 2.80
C ALA A 166 9.47 -0.86 4.07
N ALA A 167 9.01 0.12 4.85
CA ALA A 167 8.20 -0.11 6.03
C ALA A 167 6.86 -0.80 5.69
N CYS A 168 6.19 -0.39 4.61
CA CYS A 168 4.98 -1.03 4.12
C CYS A 168 5.24 -2.48 3.65
N GLY A 169 6.35 -2.70 2.94
CA GLY A 169 6.79 -4.02 2.50
C GLY A 169 7.09 -4.94 3.68
N LEU A 170 7.80 -4.45 4.70
CA LEU A 170 8.09 -5.18 5.93
C LEU A 170 6.80 -5.53 6.68
N LEU A 171 5.89 -4.58 6.88
CA LEU A 171 4.61 -4.83 7.57
C LEU A 171 3.78 -5.90 6.83
N THR A 172 3.75 -5.82 5.49
CA THR A 172 3.08 -6.81 4.64
C THR A 172 3.75 -8.19 4.74
N GLY A 173 5.09 -8.23 4.73
CA GLY A 173 5.87 -9.45 4.91
C GLY A 173 5.66 -10.09 6.29
N THR A 174 5.65 -9.30 7.36
CA THR A 174 5.34 -9.78 8.71
C THR A 174 3.93 -10.35 8.79
N ALA A 175 2.94 -9.66 8.21
CA ALA A 175 1.56 -10.14 8.14
C ALA A 175 1.45 -11.47 7.38
N ALA A 176 2.14 -11.59 6.24
CA ALA A 176 2.19 -12.82 5.46
C ALA A 176 2.87 -13.97 6.25
N GLY A 177 3.97 -13.67 6.95
CA GLY A 177 4.69 -14.62 7.79
C GLY A 177 3.82 -15.16 8.93
N ILE A 178 3.04 -14.30 9.59
CA ILE A 178 2.07 -14.71 10.63
C ILE A 178 1.01 -15.62 10.00
N ALA A 179 0.45 -15.26 8.84
CA ALA A 179 -0.54 -16.08 8.15
C ALA A 179 0.01 -17.46 7.76
N LEU A 180 1.27 -17.53 7.29
CA LEU A 180 1.94 -18.78 6.94
C LEU A 180 2.16 -19.69 8.15
N ARG A 181 2.60 -19.14 9.28
CA ARG A 181 2.76 -19.92 10.52
C ARG A 181 1.43 -20.48 11.00
N ALA A 182 0.39 -19.65 11.03
CA ALA A 182 -0.95 -20.08 11.43
C ALA A 182 -1.49 -21.19 10.52
N ALA A 183 -1.28 -21.10 9.20
CA ALA A 183 -1.70 -22.14 8.26
C ALA A 183 -0.97 -23.47 8.46
N ARG A 184 0.32 -23.44 8.83
CA ARG A 184 1.12 -24.65 9.11
C ARG A 184 0.73 -25.34 10.41
N SER A 185 0.35 -24.57 11.44
CA SER A 185 -0.11 -25.13 12.71
C SER A 185 -1.49 -25.79 12.63
N ALA A 186 -2.23 -25.57 11.54
CA ALA A 186 -3.57 -26.11 11.31
C ALA A 186 -3.60 -27.31 10.35
N ALA A 187 -2.47 -27.70 9.78
CA ALA A 187 -2.31 -28.83 8.84
C ALA A 187 -1.71 -30.03 9.56
#